data_AF-A0A936T9J6-F1
#
_entry.id   AF-A0A936T9J6-F1
#
_cell.length_a   1.000
_cell.length_b   1.000
_cell.length_c   1.000
_cell.angle_alpha   90.00
_cell.angle_beta   90.00
_cell.angle_gamma   90.00
#
_symmetry.space_group_name_H-M   'P 1'
#
loop_
_entity.id
_entity.type
_entity.pdbx_description
1 polymer ?
#
loop_
_entity_poly.entity_id
_entity_poly.type
_entity_poly.pdbx_seq_one_letter_code
_entity_poly.pdbx_strand_id
1 'polypeptide(L)'
;MKQFFKTYKIPLITVLGVLFIDQFIKIYIKLNYPLGEVGRAADWCIIHFTENPGMAFGFEFGGEYGKIILSVFRILACVGGGFYIRYIIKQKEHPGFIVSVSLILAGALGNIFDSAFYGVLFSESDEFNVSKFLPAEGGYEPFLYGRVVDMFYFPMWNGYFPDWVPFVGGESFQFFRPIFNFADMSISFGVGIIIAFQKKFTQKAEAKPDQEAAKNEESK
;
A
#
# COMPACT_ATOMS: atom_id res chain seq x y z
N MET A 1 -9.07 -23.93 -17.03
CA MET A 1 -8.78 -22.47 -17.11
C MET A 1 -10.02 -21.59 -16.91
N LYS A 2 -11.10 -21.72 -17.70
CA LYS A 2 -12.27 -20.80 -17.59
C LYS A 2 -12.88 -20.67 -16.17
N GLN A 3 -13.02 -21.79 -15.44
CA GLN A 3 -13.56 -21.78 -14.08
C GLN A 3 -12.63 -21.08 -13.07
N PHE A 4 -11.30 -21.22 -13.24
CA PHE A 4 -10.32 -20.54 -12.39
C PHE A 4 -10.43 -19.02 -12.56
N PHE A 5 -10.39 -18.52 -13.80
CA PHE A 5 -10.53 -17.09 -14.07
C PHE A 5 -11.87 -16.54 -13.58
N LYS A 6 -12.96 -17.32 -13.65
CA LYS A 6 -14.26 -16.90 -13.12
C LYS A 6 -14.24 -16.72 -11.60
N THR A 7 -13.60 -17.64 -10.87
CA THR A 7 -13.53 -17.62 -9.40
C THR A 7 -12.56 -16.57 -8.86
N TYR A 8 -11.42 -16.36 -9.53
CA TYR A 8 -10.38 -15.41 -9.12
C TYR A 8 -10.43 -14.07 -9.85
N LYS A 9 -11.51 -13.79 -10.61
CA LYS A 9 -11.63 -12.57 -11.42
C LYS A 9 -11.48 -11.31 -10.57
N ILE A 10 -12.24 -11.22 -9.48
CA ILE A 10 -12.30 -10.05 -8.60
C ILE A 10 -10.93 -9.71 -8.02
N PRO A 11 -10.27 -10.61 -7.25
CA PRO A 11 -8.97 -10.31 -6.66
C PRO A 11 -7.91 -10.01 -7.73
N LEU A 12 -7.92 -10.72 -8.86
CA LEU A 12 -6.94 -10.50 -9.93
C LEU A 12 -7.09 -9.11 -10.55
N ILE A 13 -8.31 -8.69 -10.86
CA ILE A 13 -8.57 -7.35 -11.40
C ILE A 13 -8.17 -6.28 -10.38
N THR A 14 -8.52 -6.48 -9.11
CA THR A 14 -8.16 -5.53 -8.04
C THR A 14 -6.64 -5.40 -7.92
N VAL A 15 -5.91 -6.53 -7.83
CA VAL A 15 -4.45 -6.52 -7.67
C VAL A 15 -3.76 -5.93 -8.89
N LEU A 16 -4.10 -6.38 -10.10
CA LEU A 16 -3.46 -5.87 -11.32
C LEU A 16 -3.81 -4.41 -11.58
N GLY A 17 -5.06 -3.99 -11.29
CA GLY A 17 -5.49 -2.61 -11.47
C GLY A 17 -4.73 -1.65 -10.54
N VAL A 18 -4.61 -1.99 -9.26
CA VAL A 18 -3.86 -1.17 -8.29
C VAL A 18 -2.39 -1.13 -8.65
N LEU A 19 -1.76 -2.28 -8.95
CA LEU A 19 -0.36 -2.33 -9.33
C LEU A 19 -0.07 -1.52 -10.59
N PHE A 20 -0.94 -1.60 -11.60
CA PHE A 20 -0.79 -0.81 -12.82
C PHE A 20 -0.82 0.69 -12.53
N ILE A 21 -1.80 1.16 -11.76
CA ILE A 21 -1.94 2.58 -11.43
C ILE A 21 -0.76 3.05 -10.56
N ASP A 22 -0.42 2.30 -9.51
CA ASP A 22 0.68 2.63 -8.60
C ASP A 22 2.01 2.77 -9.36
N GLN A 23 2.39 1.75 -10.14
CA GLN A 23 3.64 1.74 -10.87
C GLN A 23 3.65 2.78 -12.00
N PHE A 24 2.52 3.01 -12.67
CA PHE A 24 2.43 4.05 -13.69
C PHE A 24 2.72 5.45 -13.10
N ILE A 25 2.07 5.80 -11.99
CA ILE A 25 2.25 7.13 -11.37
C ILE A 25 3.69 7.26 -10.83
N LYS A 26 4.22 6.23 -10.17
CA LYS A 26 5.59 6.25 -9.64
C LYS A 26 6.65 6.42 -10.72
N ILE A 27 6.56 5.63 -11.79
CA ILE A 27 7.48 5.73 -12.93
C ILE A 27 7.35 7.11 -13.59
N TYR A 28 6.13 7.62 -13.77
CA TYR A 28 5.91 8.95 -14.32
C TYR A 28 6.58 10.04 -13.48
N ILE A 29 6.37 10.05 -12.16
CA ILE A 29 6.98 11.04 -11.27
C ILE A 29 8.52 10.96 -11.35
N LYS A 30 9.07 9.75 -11.24
CA LYS A 30 10.52 9.53 -11.20
C LYS A 30 11.24 9.96 -12.49
N LEU A 31 10.59 9.81 -13.65
CA LEU A 31 11.18 10.15 -14.95
C LEU A 31 10.97 11.61 -15.39
N ASN A 32 10.11 12.38 -14.73
CA ASN A 32 9.74 13.73 -15.16
C ASN A 32 10.11 14.83 -14.16
N TYR A 33 10.40 14.48 -12.90
CA TYR A 33 10.65 15.48 -11.85
C TYR A 33 11.87 15.13 -10.99
N PRO A 34 12.64 16.15 -10.56
CA PRO A 34 13.59 16.01 -9.47
C PRO A 34 12.86 15.86 -8.13
N LEU A 35 13.60 15.51 -7.07
CA LEU A 35 13.04 15.46 -5.71
C LEU A 35 12.48 16.83 -5.28
N GLY A 36 11.38 16.81 -4.53
CA GLY A 36 10.74 18.01 -3.99
C GLY A 36 9.30 18.23 -4.50
N GLU A 37 8.84 19.49 -4.42
CA GLU A 37 7.48 19.84 -4.83
C GLU A 37 7.34 19.78 -6.36
N VAL A 38 6.49 18.87 -6.83
CA VAL A 38 6.17 18.65 -8.25
C VAL A 38 5.04 19.58 -8.70
N GLY A 39 4.05 19.77 -7.83
CA GLY A 39 2.91 20.61 -8.12
C GLY A 39 1.98 20.75 -6.93
N ARG A 40 1.22 21.84 -6.91
CA ARG A 40 0.31 22.20 -5.82
C ARG A 40 -1.06 22.50 -6.38
N ALA A 41 -2.06 21.72 -5.97
CA ALA A 41 -3.46 22.00 -6.29
C ALA A 41 -4.09 22.95 -5.26
N ALA A 42 -3.68 22.84 -4.00
CA ALA A 42 -4.02 23.73 -2.90
C ALA A 42 -2.94 23.62 -1.81
N ASP A 43 -2.90 24.52 -0.84
CA ASP A 43 -1.91 24.46 0.26
C ASP A 43 -2.00 23.18 1.09
N TRP A 44 -3.15 22.52 1.09
CA TRP A 44 -3.38 21.23 1.77
C TRP A 44 -3.34 20.03 0.81
N CYS A 45 -3.05 20.21 -0.48
CA CYS A 45 -3.05 19.18 -1.52
C CYS A 45 -1.87 19.38 -2.48
N ILE A 46 -0.77 18.70 -2.18
CA ILE A 46 0.53 18.87 -2.82
C ILE A 46 0.99 17.51 -3.37
N ILE A 47 1.55 17.53 -4.58
CA ILE A 47 2.36 16.44 -5.10
C ILE A 47 3.82 16.78 -4.78
N HIS A 48 4.42 16.02 -3.88
CA HIS A 48 5.79 16.21 -3.42
C HIS A 48 6.56 14.90 -3.57
N PHE A 49 7.43 14.83 -4.57
CA PHE A 49 8.22 13.64 -4.86
C PHE A 49 9.31 13.46 -3.80
N THR A 50 9.27 12.33 -3.11
CA THR A 50 10.33 11.88 -2.22
C THR A 50 10.59 10.37 -2.40
N GLU A 51 11.77 9.93 -1.99
CA GLU A 51 12.17 8.53 -2.03
C GLU A 51 12.39 8.01 -0.61
N ASN A 52 11.48 7.17 -0.16
CA ASN A 52 11.52 6.59 1.17
C ASN A 52 12.34 5.30 1.16
N PRO A 53 13.35 5.11 2.04
CA PRO A 53 14.10 3.85 2.12
C PRO A 53 13.24 2.64 2.54
N GLY A 54 11.95 2.82 2.82
CA GLY A 54 10.97 1.79 3.16
C GLY A 54 10.64 1.77 4.65
N MET A 55 10.99 2.82 5.38
CA MET A 55 10.82 2.95 6.83
C MET A 55 9.75 3.98 7.15
N ALA A 56 8.80 3.60 8.02
CA ALA A 56 7.75 4.50 8.44
C ALA A 56 8.23 5.42 9.58
N PHE A 57 7.73 6.65 9.61
CA PHE A 57 7.94 7.62 10.69
C PHE A 57 9.40 8.06 10.94
N GLY A 58 10.29 7.92 9.95
CA GLY A 58 11.68 8.40 10.06
C GLY A 58 12.54 7.63 11.07
N PHE A 59 12.06 6.50 11.62
CA PHE A 59 12.85 5.62 12.46
C PHE A 59 13.69 4.68 11.59
N GLU A 60 15.01 4.92 11.54
CA GLU A 60 15.97 4.00 10.93
C GLU A 60 16.20 2.80 11.85
N PHE A 61 15.34 1.79 11.77
CA PHE A 61 15.55 0.57 12.54
C PHE A 61 16.62 -0.30 11.85
N GLY A 62 17.84 -0.34 12.39
CA GLY A 62 18.86 -1.34 12.00
C GLY A 62 19.54 -1.12 10.64
N GLY A 63 19.49 0.09 10.08
CA GLY A 63 20.16 0.45 8.82
C GLY A 63 19.80 -0.48 7.64
N GLU A 64 20.80 -0.84 6.83
CA GLU A 64 20.64 -1.74 5.69
C GLU A 64 20.05 -3.11 6.07
N TYR A 65 20.48 -3.70 7.19
CA TYR A 65 19.97 -4.99 7.65
C TYR A 65 18.49 -4.92 8.01
N GLY A 66 18.07 -3.83 8.66
CA GLY A 66 16.66 -3.61 8.96
C GLY A 66 15.79 -3.47 7.73
N LYS A 67 16.30 -2.80 6.69
CA LYS A 67 15.62 -2.71 5.38
C LYS A 67 15.40 -4.08 4.74
N ILE A 68 16.43 -4.94 4.74
CA ILE A 68 16.30 -6.31 4.21
C ILE A 68 15.27 -7.10 5.03
N ILE A 69 15.37 -7.07 6.36
CA ILE A 69 14.44 -7.80 7.23
C ILE A 69 13.00 -7.37 6.96
N LEU A 70 12.76 -6.06 6.85
CA LEU A 70 11.43 -5.52 6.56
C LEU A 70 10.93 -5.94 5.18
N SER A 71 11.80 -5.93 4.17
CA SER A 71 11.47 -6.35 2.80
C SER A 71 11.14 -7.85 2.74
N VAL A 72 11.95 -8.70 3.36
CA VAL A 72 11.70 -10.15 3.45
C VAL A 72 10.41 -10.44 4.20
N PHE A 73 10.18 -9.78 5.34
CA PHE A 73 8.94 -9.90 6.08
C PHE A 73 7.72 -9.53 5.22
N ARG A 74 7.81 -8.42 4.46
CA ARG A 74 6.73 -7.98 3.56
C ARG A 74 6.44 -9.00 2.46
N ILE A 75 7.50 -9.59 1.88
CA ILE A 75 7.37 -10.67 0.88
C ILE A 75 6.65 -11.88 1.50
N LEU A 76 7.08 -12.35 2.67
CA LEU A 76 6.45 -13.46 3.37
C LEU A 76 4.97 -13.16 3.70
N ALA A 77 4.68 -11.95 4.16
CA ALA A 77 3.32 -11.49 4.42
C ALA A 77 2.47 -11.48 3.15
N CYS A 78 3.01 -11.09 1.98
CA CYS A 78 2.29 -11.13 0.71
C CYS A 78 2.05 -12.56 0.22
N VAL A 79 3.01 -13.47 0.39
CA VAL A 79 2.81 -14.89 0.11
C VAL A 79 1.68 -15.45 0.99
N GLY A 80 1.71 -15.16 2.29
CA GLY A 80 0.62 -15.48 3.22
C GLY A 80 -0.72 -14.86 2.80
N GLY A 81 -0.71 -13.60 2.37
CA GLY A 81 -1.88 -12.88 1.87
C GLY A 81 -2.48 -13.53 0.61
N GLY A 82 -1.65 -14.01 -0.32
CA GLY A 82 -2.10 -14.77 -1.49
C GLY A 82 -2.78 -16.09 -1.10
N PHE A 83 -2.22 -16.83 -0.15
CA PHE A 83 -2.87 -18.03 0.40
C PHE A 83 -4.17 -17.69 1.12
N TYR A 84 -4.19 -16.58 1.86
CA TYR A 84 -5.37 -16.12 2.58
C TYR A 84 -6.50 -15.72 1.63
N ILE A 85 -6.21 -14.99 0.54
CA ILE A 85 -7.18 -14.70 -0.52
C ILE A 85 -7.77 -15.99 -1.10
N ARG A 86 -6.92 -16.98 -1.38
CA ARG A 86 -7.38 -18.30 -1.85
C ARG A 86 -8.29 -18.98 -0.84
N TYR A 87 -7.98 -18.88 0.45
CA TYR A 87 -8.79 -19.44 1.54
C TYR A 87 -10.17 -18.77 1.62
N ILE A 88 -10.25 -17.44 1.71
CA ILE A 88 -11.52 -16.71 1.86
C ILE A 88 -12.43 -16.85 0.64
N ILE A 89 -11.86 -17.00 -0.56
CA ILE A 89 -12.62 -17.32 -1.78
C ILE A 89 -13.27 -18.70 -1.69
N LYS A 90 -12.54 -19.70 -1.20
CA LYS A 90 -13.08 -21.06 -1.00
C LYS A 90 -14.18 -21.08 0.05
N GLN A 91 -14.06 -20.26 1.09
CA GLN A 91 -15.12 -20.09 2.11
C GLN A 91 -16.34 -19.31 1.60
N LYS A 92 -16.30 -18.81 0.35
CA LYS A 92 -17.35 -17.99 -0.26
C LYS A 92 -17.68 -16.75 0.58
N GLU A 93 -16.62 -16.14 1.12
CA GLU A 93 -16.70 -14.91 1.89
C GLU A 93 -17.33 -13.78 1.10
N HIS A 94 -17.74 -12.73 1.80
CA HIS A 94 -18.36 -11.57 1.17
C HIS A 94 -17.42 -10.95 0.10
N PRO A 95 -17.88 -10.69 -1.14
CA PRO A 95 -17.03 -10.16 -2.20
C PRO A 95 -16.30 -8.86 -1.83
N GLY A 96 -16.98 -7.98 -1.07
CA GLY A 96 -16.37 -6.76 -0.52
C GLY A 96 -15.17 -7.05 0.40
N PHE A 97 -15.23 -8.09 1.22
CA PHE A 97 -14.10 -8.51 2.06
C PHE A 97 -12.93 -9.02 1.21
N ILE A 98 -13.23 -9.80 0.17
CA ILE A 98 -12.22 -10.29 -0.79
C ILE A 98 -11.55 -9.11 -1.51
N VAL A 99 -12.32 -8.11 -1.95
CA VAL A 99 -11.78 -6.88 -2.55
C VAL A 99 -10.88 -6.14 -1.56
N SER A 100 -11.30 -5.95 -0.32
CA SER A 100 -10.49 -5.29 0.72
C SER A 100 -9.15 -5.95 0.97
N VAL A 101 -9.15 -7.28 1.14
CA VAL A 101 -7.90 -8.04 1.33
C VAL A 101 -7.03 -7.98 0.07
N SER A 102 -7.64 -7.95 -1.12
CA SER A 102 -6.93 -7.79 -2.39
C SER A 102 -6.31 -6.41 -2.54
N LEU A 103 -6.97 -5.33 -2.08
CA LEU A 103 -6.41 -3.97 -2.05
C LEU A 103 -5.18 -3.88 -1.15
N ILE A 104 -5.24 -4.50 0.05
CA ILE A 104 -4.11 -4.56 0.98
C ILE A 104 -2.93 -5.31 0.35
N LEU A 105 -3.20 -6.49 -0.22
CA LEU A 105 -2.16 -7.27 -0.90
C LEU A 105 -1.55 -6.51 -2.08
N ALA A 106 -2.37 -5.82 -2.88
CA ALA A 106 -1.91 -5.08 -4.04
C ALA A 106 -0.99 -3.91 -3.66
N GLY A 107 -1.36 -3.14 -2.63
CA GLY A 107 -0.50 -2.06 -2.15
C GLY A 107 0.82 -2.58 -1.57
N ALA A 108 0.77 -3.67 -0.79
CA ALA A 108 1.97 -4.30 -0.28
C ALA A 108 2.89 -4.80 -1.40
N LEU A 109 2.33 -5.39 -2.45
CA LEU A 109 3.08 -5.82 -3.64
C LEU A 109 3.68 -4.64 -4.41
N GLY A 110 2.97 -3.51 -4.53
CA GLY A 110 3.49 -2.30 -5.17
C GLY A 110 4.74 -1.78 -4.48
N ASN A 111 4.69 -1.63 -3.15
CA ASN A 111 5.87 -1.19 -2.39
C ASN A 111 6.99 -2.24 -2.34
N ILE A 112 6.70 -3.55 -2.44
CA ILE A 112 7.74 -4.57 -2.64
C ILE A 112 8.42 -4.38 -3.98
N PHE A 113 7.67 -4.08 -5.04
CA PHE A 113 8.23 -3.93 -6.38
C PHE A 113 9.25 -2.79 -6.42
N ASP A 114 8.94 -1.66 -5.80
CA ASP A 114 9.87 -0.54 -5.66
C ASP A 114 11.15 -0.96 -4.92
N SER A 115 11.00 -1.52 -3.72
CA SER A 115 12.16 -1.94 -2.92
C SER A 115 13.01 -2.99 -3.63
N ALA A 116 12.38 -3.94 -4.33
CA ALA A 116 13.05 -5.00 -5.05
C ALA A 116 13.80 -4.48 -6.28
N PHE A 117 13.18 -3.61 -7.08
CA PHE A 117 13.65 -3.34 -8.44
C PHE A 117 14.06 -1.89 -8.71
N TYR A 118 13.54 -0.88 -8.00
CA TYR A 118 13.79 0.50 -8.39
C TYR A 118 15.27 0.90 -8.23
N GLY A 119 15.94 0.35 -7.22
CA GLY A 119 17.39 0.47 -7.06
C GLY A 119 18.15 0.02 -8.30
N VAL A 120 17.75 -1.12 -8.87
CA VAL A 120 18.42 -1.74 -10.02
C VAL A 120 18.04 -1.06 -11.34
N LEU A 121 16.79 -0.62 -11.47
CA LEU A 121 16.22 -0.16 -12.74
C LEU A 121 16.46 1.31 -13.04
N PHE A 122 16.72 2.13 -12.02
CA PHE A 122 16.79 3.57 -12.18
C PHE A 122 18.10 4.15 -11.68
N SER A 123 18.48 5.33 -12.20
CA SER A 123 19.50 6.15 -11.56
C SER A 123 18.96 6.82 -10.29
N GLU A 124 19.86 7.34 -9.47
CA GLU A 124 19.48 8.16 -8.32
C GLU A 124 18.68 9.37 -8.78
N SER A 125 17.70 9.77 -7.98
CA SER A 125 16.97 11.04 -8.14
C SER A 125 17.63 12.04 -7.20
N ASP A 126 17.86 13.27 -7.66
CA ASP A 126 18.37 14.34 -6.81
C ASP A 126 17.50 15.61 -6.96
N GLU A 127 17.85 16.69 -6.25
CA GLU A 127 17.09 17.95 -6.25
C GLU A 127 17.14 18.72 -7.58
N PHE A 128 18.05 18.35 -8.48
CA PHE A 128 18.34 19.09 -9.72
C PHE A 128 18.13 18.26 -10.99
N ASN A 129 18.20 16.93 -10.90
CA ASN A 129 18.19 16.01 -12.02
C ASN A 129 17.08 14.97 -11.88
N VAL A 130 16.43 14.69 -13.01
CA VAL A 130 15.46 13.60 -13.13
C VAL A 130 16.18 12.25 -13.19
N SER A 131 15.52 11.22 -12.68
CA SER A 131 16.03 9.86 -12.75
C SER A 131 15.97 9.32 -14.18
N LYS A 132 16.92 8.45 -14.53
CA LYS A 132 16.99 7.76 -15.83
C LYS A 132 16.60 6.29 -15.65
N PHE A 133 15.84 5.77 -16.61
CA PHE A 133 15.53 4.34 -16.67
C PHE A 133 16.66 3.58 -17.38
N LEU A 134 17.13 2.48 -16.76
CA LEU A 134 18.24 1.64 -17.23
C LEU A 134 19.48 2.45 -17.65
N PRO A 135 20.06 3.24 -16.72
CA PRO A 135 21.30 3.97 -16.99
C PRO A 135 22.44 3.01 -17.35
N ALA A 136 23.33 3.42 -18.25
CA ALA A 136 24.45 2.61 -18.72
C ALA A 136 25.43 2.21 -17.59
N GLU A 137 25.49 3.00 -16.52
CA GLU A 137 26.35 2.80 -15.35
C GLU A 137 25.75 1.82 -14.33
N GLY A 138 24.51 1.37 -14.53
CA GLY A 138 23.75 0.58 -13.57
C GLY A 138 22.88 1.44 -12.66
N GLY A 139 21.90 0.80 -12.00
CA GLY A 139 20.99 1.49 -11.08
C GLY A 139 21.67 1.94 -9.79
N TYR A 140 21.00 2.80 -9.01
CA TYR A 140 21.56 3.42 -7.81
C TYR A 140 21.79 2.44 -6.64
N GLU A 141 21.08 1.31 -6.60
CA GLU A 141 21.16 0.35 -5.48
C GLU A 141 20.94 -1.11 -5.96
N PRO A 142 21.46 -2.13 -5.24
CA PRO A 142 21.17 -3.53 -5.53
C PRO A 142 19.69 -3.93 -5.33
N PHE A 143 19.37 -5.16 -5.74
CA PHE A 143 18.06 -5.78 -5.52
C PHE A 143 17.66 -5.77 -4.03
N LEU A 144 16.42 -5.39 -3.72
CA LEU A 144 15.85 -5.15 -2.35
C LEU A 144 16.32 -3.88 -1.63
N TYR A 145 17.24 -3.12 -2.21
CA TYR A 145 17.73 -1.86 -1.66
C TYR A 145 17.10 -0.62 -2.31
N GLY A 146 16.13 -0.80 -3.21
CA GLY A 146 15.36 0.29 -3.80
C GLY A 146 14.59 1.12 -2.76
N ARG A 147 14.44 2.41 -3.02
CA ARG A 147 13.58 3.32 -2.27
C ARG A 147 12.17 3.30 -2.87
N VAL A 148 11.17 3.41 -2.01
CA VAL A 148 9.75 3.53 -2.36
C VAL A 148 9.48 4.97 -2.80
N VAL A 149 8.80 5.13 -3.94
CA VAL A 149 8.46 6.46 -4.46
C VAL A 149 7.18 6.93 -3.79
N ASP A 150 7.26 8.01 -3.02
CA ASP A 150 6.12 8.67 -2.38
C ASP A 150 5.87 10.04 -3.03
N MET A 151 4.60 10.43 -3.15
CA MET A 151 4.25 11.66 -3.87
C MET A 151 3.07 12.45 -3.30
N PHE A 152 2.13 11.82 -2.60
CA PHE A 152 0.94 12.51 -2.13
C PHE A 152 1.19 13.12 -0.76
N TYR A 153 1.03 14.44 -0.67
CA TYR A 153 1.24 15.20 0.56
C TYR A 153 0.03 16.08 0.87
N PHE A 154 -0.62 15.80 2.00
CA PHE A 154 -1.83 16.51 2.44
C PHE A 154 -1.64 17.16 3.82
N PRO A 155 -0.92 18.29 3.92
CA PRO A 155 -0.73 19.01 5.18
C PRO A 155 -2.01 19.78 5.54
N MET A 156 -3.05 19.08 5.97
CA MET A 156 -4.39 19.65 6.15
C MET A 156 -4.49 20.68 7.27
N TRP A 157 -3.69 20.54 8.33
CA TRP A 157 -3.72 21.50 9.45
C TRP A 157 -2.34 21.70 10.05
N ASN A 158 -1.92 22.97 10.12
CA ASN A 158 -0.71 23.42 10.80
C ASN A 158 -1.12 24.29 11.98
N GLY A 159 -0.49 24.08 13.13
CA GLY A 159 -0.76 24.84 14.35
C GLY A 159 0.34 24.66 15.37
N TYR A 160 0.07 25.11 16.59
CA TYR A 160 0.95 24.90 17.74
C TYR A 160 0.18 24.11 18.79
N PHE A 161 0.86 23.22 19.49
CA PHE A 161 0.27 22.65 20.70
C PHE A 161 0.00 23.77 21.70
N PRO A 162 -1.16 23.77 22.38
CA PRO A 162 -1.42 24.73 23.44
C PRO A 162 -0.32 24.67 24.51
N ASP A 163 0.09 25.83 25.04
CA ASP A 163 1.20 25.93 26.00
C ASP A 163 1.01 25.08 27.27
N TRP A 164 -0.23 24.71 27.59
CA TRP A 164 -0.57 23.90 28.75
C TRP A 164 -0.31 22.39 28.56
N VAL A 165 0.00 21.92 27.34
CA VAL A 165 0.27 20.50 27.07
C VAL A 165 1.67 20.14 27.58
N PRO A 166 1.82 19.20 28.53
CA PRO A 166 3.14 18.79 29.01
C PRO A 166 4.02 18.24 27.88
N PHE A 167 5.33 18.49 27.98
CA PHE A 167 6.39 18.03 27.06
C PHE A 167 6.39 18.64 25.64
N VAL A 168 5.24 18.95 25.06
CA VAL A 168 5.13 19.43 23.65
C VAL A 168 4.41 20.79 23.51
N GLY A 169 4.02 21.44 24.61
CA GLY A 169 3.36 22.74 24.59
C GLY A 169 4.20 23.81 23.87
N GLY A 170 3.56 24.56 22.98
CA GLY A 170 4.23 25.56 22.13
C GLY A 170 4.99 24.98 20.92
N GLU A 171 5.12 23.66 20.79
CA GLU A 171 5.75 23.06 19.59
C GLU A 171 4.82 23.12 18.38
N SER A 172 5.41 23.31 17.19
CA SER A 172 4.65 23.28 15.93
C SER A 172 4.12 21.87 15.65
N PHE A 173 2.81 21.76 15.49
CA PHE A 173 2.11 20.56 15.09
C PHE A 173 1.65 20.67 13.64
N GLN A 174 1.77 19.57 12.91
CA GLN A 174 1.15 19.41 11.60
C GLN A 174 0.37 18.11 11.59
N PHE A 175 -0.93 18.21 11.37
CA PHE A 175 -1.80 17.06 11.17
C PHE A 175 -1.49 16.43 9.82
N PHE A 176 -1.05 15.17 9.86
CA PHE A 176 -0.73 14.36 8.69
C PHE A 176 0.52 14.84 7.93
N ARG A 177 1.69 14.64 8.56
CA ARG A 177 3.02 14.88 7.97
C ARG A 177 3.47 13.88 6.89
N PRO A 178 3.12 12.58 6.96
CA PRO A 178 3.67 11.61 6.01
C PRO A 178 3.31 11.93 4.56
N ILE A 179 4.30 11.79 3.68
CA ILE A 179 4.10 11.68 2.23
C ILE A 179 3.93 10.19 1.94
N PHE A 180 3.01 9.84 1.05
CA PHE A 180 2.64 8.45 0.78
C PHE A 180 2.34 8.27 -0.70
N ASN A 181 2.10 7.03 -1.11
CA ASN A 181 1.83 6.68 -2.50
C ASN A 181 0.46 6.01 -2.69
N PHE A 182 0.17 5.63 -3.94
CA PHE A 182 -1.10 5.01 -4.29
C PHE A 182 -1.24 3.60 -3.68
N ALA A 183 -0.15 2.85 -3.54
CA ALA A 183 -0.11 1.59 -2.82
C ALA A 183 -0.52 1.76 -1.34
N ASP A 184 -0.02 2.78 -0.64
CA ASP A 184 -0.40 3.06 0.75
C ASP A 184 -1.87 3.44 0.86
N MET A 185 -2.39 4.25 -0.07
CA MET A 185 -3.83 4.52 -0.17
C MET A 185 -4.62 3.22 -0.29
N SER A 186 -4.23 2.32 -1.19
CA SER A 186 -4.90 1.04 -1.38
C SER A 186 -4.95 0.21 -0.09
N ILE A 187 -3.85 0.17 0.67
CA ILE A 187 -3.80 -0.49 1.99
C ILE A 187 -4.79 0.18 2.95
N SER A 188 -4.71 1.50 3.12
CA SER A 188 -5.58 2.27 4.03
C SER A 188 -7.06 2.11 3.68
N PHE A 189 -7.43 2.17 2.39
CA PHE A 189 -8.80 1.95 1.93
C PHE A 189 -9.26 0.50 2.18
N GLY A 190 -8.42 -0.48 1.89
CA GLY A 190 -8.72 -1.89 2.15
C GLY A 190 -9.03 -2.14 3.63
N VAL A 191 -8.17 -1.64 4.52
CA VAL A 191 -8.38 -1.71 5.98
C VAL A 191 -9.62 -0.93 6.41
N GLY A 192 -9.81 0.28 5.91
CA GLY A 192 -10.96 1.12 6.23
C GLY A 192 -12.30 0.48 5.86
N ILE A 193 -12.39 -0.18 4.70
CA ILE A 193 -13.58 -0.92 4.27
C ILE A 193 -13.86 -2.10 5.22
N ILE A 194 -12.83 -2.84 5.65
CA ILE A 194 -12.98 -3.94 6.61
C ILE A 194 -13.58 -3.43 7.92
N ILE A 195 -13.03 -2.34 8.46
CA ILE A 195 -13.50 -1.76 9.72
C ILE A 195 -14.93 -1.23 9.57
N ALA A 196 -15.23 -0.48 8.50
CA ALA A 196 -16.54 0.11 8.28
C ALA A 196 -17.65 -0.92 8.09
N PHE A 197 -17.35 -2.04 7.41
CA PHE A 197 -18.35 -3.06 7.05
C PHE A 197 -18.20 -4.37 7.82
N GLN A 198 -17.44 -4.40 8.92
CA GLN A 198 -17.19 -5.60 9.73
C GLN A 198 -18.46 -6.38 10.06
N LYS A 199 -19.53 -5.69 10.51
CA LYS A 199 -20.80 -6.33 10.90
C LYS A 199 -21.46 -7.06 9.73
N LYS A 200 -21.43 -6.45 8.54
CA LYS A 200 -22.02 -7.02 7.32
C LYS A 200 -21.22 -8.22 6.80
N PHE A 201 -19.90 -8.20 6.99
CA PHE A 201 -19.04 -9.31 6.62
C PHE A 201 -19.25 -10.52 7.55
N THR A 202 -19.45 -10.29 8.85
CA THR A 202 -19.66 -11.37 9.84
C THR A 202 -21.06 -12.00 9.80
N GLN A 203 -22.12 -11.23 9.50
CA GLN A 203 -23.52 -11.76 9.50
C GLN A 203 -23.76 -12.94 8.55
N LYS A 204 -22.97 -13.09 7.49
CA LYS A 204 -23.08 -14.24 6.56
C LYS A 204 -22.44 -15.52 7.11
N ALA A 205 -21.57 -15.41 8.12
CA ALA A 205 -21.00 -16.56 8.82
C ALA A 205 -22.03 -17.19 9.79
N GLU A 206 -22.89 -16.37 10.38
CA GLU A 206 -23.92 -16.80 11.35
C GLU A 206 -25.21 -17.33 10.71
N ALA A 207 -25.53 -16.96 9.47
CA ALA A 207 -26.74 -17.44 8.77
C ALA A 207 -26.65 -18.89 8.23
N LYS A 208 -25.56 -19.61 8.52
CA LYS A 208 -25.27 -20.95 7.96
C LYS A 208 -25.56 -22.19 8.83
N PRO A 209 -25.85 -22.15 10.15
CA PRO A 209 -26.21 -23.38 10.88
C PRO A 209 -27.63 -23.89 10.56
N ASP A 210 -28.62 -23.00 10.43
CA ASP A 210 -30.03 -23.41 10.50
C ASP A 210 -30.66 -23.80 9.15
N GLN A 211 -30.11 -23.34 8.03
CA GLN A 211 -30.68 -23.62 6.70
C GLN A 211 -30.28 -25.00 6.12
N GLU A 212 -29.21 -25.61 6.63
CA GLU A 212 -28.83 -27.00 6.29
C GLU A 212 -29.56 -28.03 7.17
N ALA A 213 -29.94 -27.68 8.40
CA ALA A 213 -30.78 -28.52 9.25
C ALA A 213 -32.22 -28.60 8.72
N ALA A 214 -32.83 -27.46 8.36
CA ALA A 214 -34.21 -27.42 7.86
C ALA A 214 -34.41 -28.16 6.52
N LYS A 215 -33.41 -28.14 5.63
CA LYS A 215 -33.48 -28.88 4.35
C LYS A 215 -33.35 -30.40 4.48
N ASN A 216 -32.70 -30.88 5.55
CA ASN A 216 -32.58 -32.32 5.79
C ASN A 216 -33.83 -32.90 6.47
N GLU A 217 -34.60 -32.09 7.20
CA GLU A 217 -35.88 -32.50 7.80
C GLU A 217 -37.03 -32.54 6.78
N GLU A 218 -37.07 -31.65 5.79
CA GLU A 218 -38.09 -31.68 4.71
C GLU A 218 -37.86 -32.79 3.66
N SER A 219 -36.75 -33.54 3.77
CA SER A 219 -36.36 -34.61 2.84
C SER A 219 -36.47 -36.03 3.42
N LYS A 220 -37.01 -36.17 4.64
CA LYS A 220 -37.34 -37.45 5.29
C LYS A 220 -38.85 -37.62 5.40
#